data_AF-A0A7V9T556-F1
#
_entry.id   AF-A0A7V9T556-F1
#
_cell.length_a   1.000
_cell.length_b   1.000
_cell.length_c   1.000
_cell.angle_alpha   90.00
_cell.angle_beta   90.00
_cell.angle_gamma   90.00
#
_symmetry.space_group_name_H-M   'P 1'
#
loop_
_entity.id
_entity.type
_entity.pdbx_description
1 polymer ?
#
loop_
_entity_poly.entity_id
_entity_poly.type
_entity_poly.pdbx_seq_one_letter_code
_entity_poly.pdbx_strand_id
1 'polypeptide(L)'
;MLLLFDIDGTLLIDAARAHGQALREAIAAVYGVHDAPKVQTAGRTDPEIARHMLLEAGLTAARIDDGLQDLSLAAVEAYARLCPEDLSDRVAPGMSAVVTRLAARAQVRLALLTGNLEPVGRLKVRRAGLGGFFARGQGAFGSDHEDRA
;
A
#
# COMPACT_ATOMS: atom_id res chain seq x y z
N MET A 1 -7.73 4.38 23.51
CA MET A 1 -7.31 3.12 22.85
C MET A 1 -7.06 3.40 21.38
N LEU A 2 -5.93 2.95 20.85
CA LEU A 2 -5.60 3.04 19.42
C LEU A 2 -5.81 1.67 18.78
N LEU A 3 -6.53 1.62 17.66
CA LEU A 3 -6.71 0.43 16.85
C LEU A 3 -6.09 0.66 15.47
N LEU A 4 -5.22 -0.28 15.09
CA LEU A 4 -4.47 -0.24 13.84
C LEU A 4 -5.07 -1.25 12.87
N PHE A 5 -5.37 -0.79 11.65
CA PHE A 5 -5.94 -1.62 10.60
C PHE A 5 -4.99 -1.72 9.43
N ASP A 6 -4.66 -2.95 9.04
CA ASP A 6 -4.12 -3.21 7.72
C ASP A 6 -5.21 -3.06 6.63
N ILE A 7 -4.79 -2.87 5.38
CA ILE A 7 -5.69 -2.65 4.25
C ILE A 7 -5.95 -3.96 3.50
N ASP A 8 -4.92 -4.50 2.84
CA ASP A 8 -5.08 -5.62 1.91
C ASP A 8 -5.25 -6.94 2.67
N GLY A 9 -6.35 -7.65 2.42
CA GLY A 9 -6.71 -8.86 3.15
C GLY A 9 -7.36 -8.61 4.53
N THR A 10 -7.46 -7.35 4.96
CA THR A 10 -8.13 -6.96 6.21
C THR A 10 -9.33 -6.05 5.93
N LEU A 11 -9.10 -4.78 5.55
CA LEU A 11 -10.19 -3.86 5.21
C LEU A 11 -10.77 -4.16 3.83
N LEU A 12 -9.90 -4.48 2.87
CA LEU A 12 -10.24 -4.75 1.48
C LEU A 12 -9.79 -6.15 1.08
N ILE A 13 -10.65 -6.85 0.35
CA ILE A 13 -10.37 -8.15 -0.28
C ILE A 13 -10.21 -7.96 -1.79
N ASP A 14 -9.34 -8.76 -2.41
CA ASP A 14 -9.09 -8.75 -3.86
C ASP A 14 -8.70 -7.39 -4.48
N ALA A 15 -8.18 -6.45 -3.67
CA ALA A 15 -7.77 -5.11 -4.10
C ALA A 15 -6.28 -5.01 -4.52
N ALA A 16 -5.55 -6.13 -4.51
CA ALA A 16 -4.10 -6.17 -4.72
C ALA A 16 -3.68 -6.13 -6.21
N ARG A 17 -4.58 -6.46 -7.16
CA ARG A 17 -4.21 -6.61 -8.57
C ARG A 17 -3.68 -5.33 -9.20
N ALA A 18 -4.45 -4.23 -9.11
CA ALA A 18 -4.04 -2.94 -9.65
C ALA A 18 -2.77 -2.41 -8.96
N HIS A 19 -2.61 -2.72 -7.67
CA HIS A 19 -1.42 -2.34 -6.92
C HIS A 19 -0.17 -3.08 -7.41
N GLY A 20 -0.24 -4.41 -7.52
CA GLY A 20 0.87 -5.21 -8.05
C GLY A 20 1.22 -4.88 -9.50
N GLN A 21 0.26 -4.40 -10.31
CA GLN A 21 0.55 -3.89 -11.66
C GLN A 21 1.26 -2.54 -11.60
N ALA A 22 0.79 -1.60 -10.77
CA ALA A 22 1.42 -0.29 -10.60
C ALA A 22 2.89 -0.40 -10.19
N LEU A 23 3.20 -1.31 -9.25
CA LEU A 23 4.59 -1.53 -8.82
C LEU A 23 5.47 -2.06 -9.95
N ARG A 24 4.96 -2.94 -10.81
CA ARG A 24 5.69 -3.43 -11.98
C ARG A 24 5.88 -2.35 -13.05
N GLU A 25 4.87 -1.52 -13.30
CA GLU A 25 4.99 -0.37 -14.20
C GLU A 25 6.07 0.61 -13.71
N ALA A 26 6.11 0.86 -12.40
CA ALA A 26 7.12 1.72 -11.79
C ALA A 26 8.54 1.11 -11.88
N ILE A 27 8.67 -0.20 -11.60
CA ILE A 27 9.94 -0.92 -11.75
C ILE A 27 10.45 -0.83 -13.19
N ALA A 28 9.58 -1.06 -14.17
CA ALA A 28 9.94 -0.95 -15.58
C ALA A 28 10.35 0.47 -15.96
N ALA A 29 9.62 1.49 -15.48
CA ALA A 29 9.90 2.89 -15.79
C ALA A 29 11.24 3.39 -15.21
N VAL A 30 11.58 3.00 -13.98
CA VAL A 30 12.74 3.52 -13.27
C VAL A 30 14.01 2.69 -13.53
N TYR A 31 13.86 1.36 -13.61
CA TYR A 31 15.00 0.44 -13.70
C TYR A 31 15.14 -0.25 -15.06
N GLY A 32 14.17 -0.09 -15.97
CA GLY A 32 14.16 -0.80 -17.25
C GLY A 32 13.90 -2.30 -17.13
N VAL A 33 13.40 -2.77 -15.98
CA VAL A 33 13.12 -4.20 -15.74
C VAL A 33 11.66 -4.49 -16.07
N HIS A 34 11.41 -5.06 -17.24
CA HIS A 34 10.05 -5.35 -17.73
C HIS A 34 9.48 -6.68 -17.20
N ASP A 35 10.34 -7.67 -16.98
CA ASP A 35 9.96 -9.02 -16.54
C ASP A 35 10.39 -9.30 -15.10
N ALA A 36 10.09 -8.37 -14.20
CA ALA A 36 10.41 -8.53 -12.78
C ALA A 36 9.72 -9.78 -12.21
N PRO A 37 10.47 -10.66 -11.52
CA PRO A 37 9.94 -11.94 -11.03
C PRO A 37 8.81 -11.74 -10.02
N LYS A 38 7.95 -12.76 -9.89
CA LYS A 38 6.92 -12.77 -8.85
C LYS A 38 7.56 -13.18 -7.53
N VAL A 39 7.45 -12.33 -6.53
CA VAL A 39 7.94 -12.60 -5.17
C VAL A 39 6.78 -12.75 -4.19
N GLN A 40 7.04 -13.39 -3.04
CA GLN A 40 6.09 -13.42 -1.93
C GLN A 40 5.94 -12.01 -1.36
N THR A 41 4.69 -11.53 -1.29
CA THR A 41 4.35 -10.17 -0.84
C THR A 41 3.78 -10.11 0.58
N ALA A 42 3.36 -11.26 1.14
CA ALA A 42 2.71 -11.30 2.44
C ALA A 42 3.64 -10.78 3.55
N GLY A 43 3.17 -9.79 4.30
CA GLY A 43 3.88 -9.19 5.43
C GLY A 43 5.05 -8.26 5.05
N ARG A 44 5.20 -7.91 3.77
CA ARG A 44 6.24 -7.00 3.28
C ARG A 44 5.66 -5.66 2.84
N THR A 45 6.48 -4.62 2.93
CA THR A 45 6.17 -3.28 2.41
C THR A 45 6.39 -3.20 0.90
N ASP A 46 5.80 -2.20 0.24
CA ASP A 46 6.00 -2.01 -1.20
C ASP A 46 7.49 -1.82 -1.57
N PRO A 47 8.28 -1.00 -0.83
CA PRO A 47 9.73 -0.90 -1.07
C PRO A 47 10.47 -2.23 -0.89
N GLU A 48 10.16 -3.01 0.14
CA GLU A 48 10.77 -4.34 0.36
C GLU A 48 10.42 -5.32 -0.77
N ILE A 49 9.16 -5.33 -1.22
CA ILE A 49 8.70 -6.15 -2.34
C ILE A 49 9.46 -5.77 -3.61
N ALA A 50 9.54 -4.48 -3.93
CA ALA A 50 10.20 -4.02 -5.14
C ALA A 50 11.71 -4.27 -5.09
N ARG A 51 12.37 -4.04 -3.94
CA ARG A 51 13.77 -4.39 -3.72
C ARG A 51 14.00 -5.87 -3.99
N HIS A 52 13.16 -6.76 -3.46
CA HIS A 52 13.30 -8.19 -3.68
C HIS A 52 13.15 -8.57 -5.15
N MET A 53 12.16 -8.00 -5.85
CA MET A 53 11.98 -8.20 -7.29
C MET A 53 13.21 -7.75 -8.10
N LEU A 54 13.78 -6.60 -7.77
CA LEU A 54 14.94 -6.03 -8.47
C LEU A 54 16.23 -6.81 -8.19
N LEU A 55 16.44 -7.27 -6.96
CA LEU A 55 17.56 -8.14 -6.61
C LEU A 55 17.49 -9.48 -7.36
N GLU A 56 16.31 -10.10 -7.42
CA GLU A 56 16.12 -11.33 -8.20
C GLU A 56 16.27 -11.10 -9.71
N ALA A 57 15.98 -9.88 -10.20
CA ALA A 57 16.25 -9.47 -11.57
C ALA A 57 17.74 -9.13 -11.84
N GLY A 58 18.61 -9.27 -10.85
CA GLY A 58 20.07 -9.12 -10.99
C GLY A 58 20.60 -7.71 -10.77
N LEU A 59 19.80 -6.78 -10.26
CA LEU A 59 20.29 -5.44 -9.91
C LEU A 59 21.08 -5.46 -8.61
N THR A 60 22.07 -4.57 -8.51
CA THR A 60 22.82 -4.36 -7.26
C THR A 60 22.01 -3.53 -6.28
N ALA A 61 22.24 -3.72 -4.98
CA ALA A 61 21.61 -2.92 -3.93
C ALA A 61 21.83 -1.41 -4.15
N ALA A 62 23.05 -0.99 -4.50
CA ALA A 62 23.37 0.40 -4.79
C ALA A 62 22.50 0.98 -5.93
N ARG A 63 22.31 0.23 -7.02
CA ARG A 63 21.46 0.68 -8.12
C ARG A 63 19.99 0.82 -7.70
N ILE A 64 19.52 -0.07 -6.82
CA ILE A 64 18.15 -0.01 -6.27
C ILE A 64 18.00 1.20 -5.35
N ASP A 65 18.99 1.46 -4.49
CA ASP A 65 18.95 2.57 -3.55
C ASP A 65 18.92 3.92 -4.27
N ASP A 66 19.69 4.06 -5.37
CA ASP A 66 19.72 5.26 -6.21
C ASP A 66 18.35 5.63 -6.82
N GLY A 67 17.46 4.65 -7.04
CA GLY A 67 16.18 4.84 -7.71
C GLY A 67 14.95 4.71 -6.81
N LEU A 68 15.12 4.49 -5.51
CA LEU A 68 14.03 4.08 -4.63
C LEU A 68 12.95 5.18 -4.47
N GLN A 69 13.38 6.44 -4.44
CA GLN A 69 12.46 7.59 -4.39
C GLN A 69 11.65 7.70 -5.68
N ASP A 70 12.31 7.64 -6.84
CA ASP A 70 11.66 7.70 -8.15
C ASP A 70 10.69 6.53 -8.35
N LEU A 71 11.07 5.33 -7.88
CA LEU A 71 10.21 4.16 -7.86
C LEU A 71 8.94 4.41 -7.05
N SER A 72 9.06 4.99 -5.86
CA SER A 72 7.92 5.27 -4.99
C SER A 72 6.97 6.27 -5.64
N LEU A 73 7.50 7.32 -6.26
CA LEU A 73 6.71 8.31 -6.99
C LEU A 73 5.99 7.67 -8.20
N ALA A 74 6.73 6.94 -9.04
CA ALA A 74 6.18 6.26 -10.20
C ALA A 74 5.11 5.22 -9.82
N ALA A 75 5.28 4.50 -8.70
CA ALA A 75 4.30 3.54 -8.21
C ALA A 75 3.01 4.22 -7.75
N VAL A 76 3.12 5.35 -7.04
CA VAL A 76 1.95 6.16 -6.64
C VAL A 76 1.18 6.68 -7.87
N GLU A 77 1.90 7.22 -8.86
CA GLU A 77 1.29 7.72 -10.09
C GLU A 77 0.62 6.62 -10.91
N ALA A 78 1.31 5.49 -11.09
CA ALA A 78 0.76 4.33 -11.79
C ALA A 78 -0.48 3.80 -11.05
N TYR A 79 -0.44 3.71 -9.72
CA TYR A 79 -1.58 3.23 -8.95
C TYR A 79 -2.77 4.20 -9.03
N ALA A 80 -2.54 5.51 -8.98
CA ALA A 80 -3.60 6.50 -9.13
C ALA A 80 -4.39 6.36 -10.44
N ARG A 81 -3.67 6.02 -11.53
CA ARG A 81 -4.23 5.76 -12.86
C ARG A 81 -4.92 4.39 -12.98
N LEU A 82 -4.33 3.34 -12.41
CA LEU A 82 -4.82 1.96 -12.57
C LEU A 82 -5.90 1.56 -11.58
N CYS A 83 -5.92 2.17 -10.40
CA CYS A 83 -6.90 1.84 -9.38
C CYS A 83 -8.31 2.19 -9.92
N PRO A 84 -9.30 1.31 -9.77
CA PRO A 84 -10.71 1.60 -10.08
C PRO A 84 -11.20 2.83 -9.31
N GLU A 85 -12.18 3.57 -9.83
CA GLU A 85 -12.77 4.74 -9.16
C GLU A 85 -13.56 4.39 -7.90
N ASP A 86 -14.14 3.18 -7.88
CA ASP A 86 -14.90 2.63 -6.76
C ASP A 86 -14.31 1.27 -6.35
N LEU A 87 -14.07 1.12 -5.05
CA LEU A 87 -13.60 -0.11 -4.41
C LEU A 87 -14.57 -0.59 -3.32
N SER A 88 -15.79 -0.05 -3.27
CA SER A 88 -16.79 -0.42 -2.27
C SER A 88 -17.16 -1.91 -2.33
N ASP A 89 -17.11 -2.51 -3.53
CA ASP A 89 -17.29 -3.94 -3.79
C ASP A 89 -16.13 -4.80 -3.23
N ARG A 90 -15.00 -4.19 -2.90
CA ARG A 90 -13.83 -4.83 -2.29
C ARG A 90 -13.81 -4.76 -0.78
N VAL A 91 -14.74 -4.05 -0.14
CA VAL A 91 -14.74 -4.00 1.33
C VAL A 91 -15.02 -5.39 1.89
N ALA A 92 -14.18 -5.83 2.84
CA ALA A 92 -14.33 -7.13 3.46
C ALA A 92 -15.72 -7.28 4.12
N PRO A 93 -16.36 -8.46 4.05
CA PRO A 93 -17.70 -8.67 4.59
C PRO A 93 -17.85 -8.20 6.04
N GLY A 94 -18.80 -7.32 6.30
CA GLY A 94 -19.07 -6.75 7.62
C GLY A 94 -18.11 -5.65 8.10
N MET A 95 -17.02 -5.38 7.35
CA MET A 95 -15.99 -4.43 7.80
C MET A 95 -16.49 -3.00 7.91
N SER A 96 -17.34 -2.54 6.99
CA SER A 96 -17.96 -1.21 7.09
C SER A 96 -18.70 -1.02 8.41
N ALA A 97 -19.44 -2.04 8.87
CA ALA A 97 -20.16 -1.99 10.13
C ALA A 97 -19.22 -2.01 11.35
N VAL A 98 -18.13 -2.78 11.28
CA VAL A 98 -17.10 -2.83 12.33
C VAL A 98 -16.43 -1.46 12.48
N VAL A 99 -15.91 -0.90 11.38
CA VAL A 99 -15.23 0.40 11.37
C VAL A 99 -16.15 1.49 11.88
N THR A 100 -17.40 1.55 11.39
CA THR A 100 -18.40 2.53 11.83
C THR A 100 -18.67 2.45 13.34
N ARG A 101 -18.91 1.23 13.86
CA ARG A 101 -19.18 1.03 15.29
C ARG A 101 -17.99 1.37 16.19
N LEU A 102 -16.77 1.14 15.71
CA LEU A 102 -15.56 1.46 16.47
C LEU A 102 -15.29 2.97 16.44
N ALA A 103 -15.46 3.62 15.28
CA ALA A 103 -15.29 5.06 15.14
C ALA A 103 -16.29 5.87 15.98
N ALA A 104 -17.48 5.34 16.26
CA ALA A 104 -18.48 5.98 17.13
C ALA A 104 -18.09 6.01 18.62
N ARG A 105 -17.03 5.31 19.04
CA ARG A 105 -16.60 5.25 20.44
C ARG A 105 -15.60 6.36 20.74
N ALA A 106 -15.95 7.31 21.59
CA ALA A 106 -15.12 8.49 21.90
C ALA A 106 -13.69 8.15 22.39
N GLN A 107 -13.51 7.00 23.04
CA GLN A 107 -12.22 6.53 23.57
C GLN A 107 -11.39 5.71 22.56
N VAL A 108 -11.88 5.52 21.33
CA VAL A 108 -11.24 4.74 20.27
C VAL A 108 -10.76 5.65 19.16
N ARG A 109 -9.50 5.46 18.75
CA ARG A 109 -8.93 6.08 17.56
C ARG A 109 -8.56 5.00 16.57
N LEU A 110 -8.93 5.18 15.31
CA LEU A 110 -8.58 4.27 14.21
C LEU A 110 -7.44 4.89 13.40
N ALA A 111 -6.43 4.08 13.11
CA ALA A 111 -5.34 4.46 12.20
C ALA A 111 -4.98 3.27 11.30
N LEU A 112 -4.31 3.56 10.18
CA LEU A 112 -3.85 2.55 9.25
C LEU A 112 -2.47 2.02 9.69
N LEU A 113 -2.25 0.73 9.54
CA LEU A 113 -0.94 0.10 9.69
C LEU A 113 -0.78 -0.86 8.52
N THR A 114 -0.03 -0.45 7.50
CA THR A 114 0.00 -1.18 6.24
C THR A 114 1.34 -1.09 5.55
N GLY A 115 1.71 -2.14 4.81
CA GLY A 115 2.91 -2.15 3.98
C GLY A 115 2.82 -1.26 2.73
N ASN A 116 1.63 -0.74 2.41
CA ASN A 116 1.44 0.13 1.27
C ASN A 116 2.17 1.48 1.46
N LEU A 117 2.66 2.10 0.38
CA LEU A 117 3.00 3.53 0.36
C LEU A 117 1.79 4.35 0.85
N GLU A 118 2.01 5.40 1.66
CA GLU A 118 0.88 6.16 2.22
C GLU A 118 -0.13 6.64 1.16
N PRO A 119 0.27 7.27 0.04
CA PRO A 119 -0.69 7.72 -0.97
C PRO A 119 -1.52 6.58 -1.57
N VAL A 120 -0.92 5.40 -1.76
CA VAL A 120 -1.59 4.19 -2.25
C VAL A 120 -2.63 3.71 -1.23
N GLY A 121 -2.23 3.55 0.03
CA GLY A 121 -3.13 3.11 1.10
C GLY A 121 -4.30 4.08 1.32
N ARG A 122 -4.03 5.39 1.31
CA ARG A 122 -5.06 6.43 1.42
C ARG A 122 -6.01 6.45 0.23
N LEU A 123 -5.51 6.22 -0.98
CA LEU A 123 -6.35 6.12 -2.17
C LEU A 123 -7.31 4.94 -2.07
N LYS A 124 -6.81 3.77 -1.67
CA LYS A 124 -7.60 2.55 -1.46
C LYS A 124 -8.79 2.79 -0.52
N VAL A 125 -8.52 3.23 0.71
CA VAL A 125 -9.59 3.42 1.70
C VAL A 125 -10.56 4.53 1.31
N ARG A 126 -10.10 5.56 0.59
CA ARG A 126 -10.98 6.61 0.06
C ARG A 126 -11.95 6.04 -0.97
N ARG A 127 -11.45 5.30 -1.97
CA ARG A 127 -12.29 4.73 -3.03
C ARG A 127 -13.17 3.58 -2.54
N ALA A 128 -12.83 2.98 -1.41
CA ALA A 128 -13.70 2.02 -0.71
C ALA A 128 -14.77 2.68 0.19
N GLY A 129 -14.82 4.02 0.26
CA GLY A 129 -15.77 4.74 1.12
C GLY A 129 -15.42 4.71 2.62
N LEU A 130 -14.23 4.22 3.00
CA LEU A 130 -13.79 4.12 4.40
C LEU A 130 -12.84 5.24 4.83
N GLY A 131 -12.39 6.09 3.90
CA GLY A 131 -11.35 7.08 4.15
C GLY A 131 -11.69 8.08 5.26
N GLY A 132 -12.96 8.40 5.46
CA GLY A 132 -13.41 9.32 6.52
C GLY A 132 -13.18 8.82 7.94
N PHE A 133 -12.98 7.51 8.13
CA PHE A 133 -12.74 6.92 9.45
C PHE A 133 -11.27 6.95 9.89
N PHE A 134 -10.35 7.23 8.96
CA PHE A 134 -8.92 7.20 9.21
C PHE A 134 -8.32 8.59 8.99
N ALA A 135 -8.07 9.30 10.09
CA ALA A 135 -7.51 10.65 10.04
C ALA A 135 -6.15 10.69 9.29
N ARG A 136 -5.92 11.78 8.55
CA ARG A 136 -4.62 12.04 7.91
C ARG A 136 -3.56 12.32 8.96
N GLY A 137 -2.29 12.02 8.64
CA GLY A 137 -1.17 12.17 9.57
C GLY A 137 -1.18 11.17 10.74
N GLN A 138 -2.00 10.12 10.66
CA GLN A 138 -2.03 9.02 11.62
C GLN A 138 -1.88 7.69 10.90
N GLY A 139 -1.08 6.81 11.46
CA GLY A 139 -0.82 5.47 10.94
C GLY A 139 0.65 5.21 10.78
N ALA A 140 0.98 4.01 10.30
CA ALA A 140 2.30 3.65 9.85
C ALA A 140 2.19 2.98 8.47
N PHE A 141 3.03 3.42 7.54
CA PHE A 141 2.99 3.05 6.13
C PHE A 141 4.32 2.46 5.69
N GLY A 142 4.33 1.70 4.59
CA GLY A 142 5.56 1.17 4.02
C GLY A 142 6.52 2.25 3.49
N SER A 143 6.05 3.49 3.38
CA SER A 143 6.85 4.67 3.05
C SER A 143 7.56 5.31 4.24
N ASP A 144 7.16 4.96 5.47
CA ASP A 144 7.81 5.51 6.65
C ASP A 144 9.18 4.83 6.78
N HIS A 145 10.26 5.63 6.78
CA HIS A 145 11.64 5.15 6.76
C HIS A 145 11.86 4.00 7.76
N GLU A 146 12.73 3.03 7.38
CA GLU A 146 13.18 1.92 8.23
C GLU A 146 14.04 2.37 9.43
N ASP A 147 13.72 3.46 10.11
CA ASP A 147 14.36 3.80 11.37
C ASP A 147 13.71 2.98 12.49
N ARG A 148 14.15 1.72 12.58
CA ARG A 148 13.90 0.82 13.72
C ARG A 148 15.12 0.87 14.64
N ALA A 149 15.43 2.05 15.17
CA ALA A 149 16.40 2.24 16.25
C ALA A 149 15.71 2.35 17.61
#